data_AF-K0TPR9-F1
#
_entry.id   AF-K0TPR9-F1
#
_cell.length_a   1.000
_cell.length_b   1.000
_cell.length_c   1.000
_cell.angle_alpha   90.00
_cell.angle_beta   90.00
_cell.angle_gamma   90.00
#
_symmetry.space_group_name_H-M   'P 1'
#
loop_
_entity.id
_entity.type
_entity.pdbx_description
1 polymer ?
#
loop_
_entity_poly.entity_id
_entity_poly.type
_entity_poly.pdbx_seq_one_letter_code
_entity_poly.pdbx_strand_id
1 'polypeptide(L)'
;MPSRKKARGRRNRARKEAIRTAELRSQWEPMALCSRSNHVAVPCEHALTVPPKIPQEGTAVSFMNHIAGEGFFNRATSFPNEQMMSTCFSLSRRFPGVREKDNEQRALAIDLLLRFLRNVFVRDAAMEGELWFHQRPQNEAVLCIVIYLLELHGTFSALAVVERRSTVMGAKLMCGNRRDVAKFVAKRLPCTCLKELHRAARKKLAKSGKRLCCQKRFPKSELFVCTGCNYSVYCLKDCQRADWSNHKKFCNNLELMSRDLPKGLHL
;
A
#
# COMPACT_ATOMS: atom_id res chain seq x y z
N MET A 1 4.59 13.04 48.80
CA MET A 1 4.79 13.90 47.60
C MET A 1 5.82 13.27 46.66
N PRO A 2 5.60 13.24 45.34
CA PRO A 2 6.60 12.72 44.40
C PRO A 2 7.89 13.53 44.49
N SER A 3 9.04 12.86 44.63
CA SER A 3 10.36 13.51 44.58
C SER A 3 10.52 14.38 43.32
N ARG A 4 11.04 15.61 43.46
CA ARG A 4 11.32 16.54 42.33
C ARG A 4 12.10 15.85 41.19
N LYS A 5 12.96 14.88 41.52
CA LYS A 5 13.72 14.08 40.53
C LYS A 5 12.80 13.21 39.66
N LYS A 6 11.79 12.56 40.24
CA LYS A 6 10.80 11.75 39.51
C LYS A 6 9.97 12.61 38.55
N ALA A 7 9.55 13.80 38.99
CA ALA A 7 8.80 14.74 38.15
C ALA A 7 9.61 15.23 36.94
N ARG A 8 10.88 15.63 37.16
CA ARG A 8 11.79 16.03 36.08
C ARG A 8 12.03 14.90 35.07
N GLY A 9 12.16 13.65 35.54
CA GLY A 9 12.30 12.47 34.69
C GLY A 9 11.09 12.25 33.76
N ARG A 10 9.86 12.38 34.28
CA ARG A 10 8.63 12.27 33.47
C ARG A 10 8.55 13.37 32.41
N ARG A 11 8.86 14.61 32.77
CA ARG A 11 8.88 15.76 31.83
C ARG A 11 9.88 15.55 30.69
N ASN A 12 11.08 15.05 31.01
CA ASN A 12 12.10 14.76 29.99
C ASN A 12 11.68 13.61 29.06
N ARG A 13 11.05 12.56 29.59
CA ARG A 13 10.53 11.46 28.77
C ARG A 13 9.42 11.92 27.83
N ALA A 14 8.46 12.69 28.33
CA ALA A 14 7.38 13.27 27.52
C ALA A 14 7.93 14.19 26.42
N ARG A 15 8.92 15.04 26.73
CA ARG A 15 9.58 15.88 25.73
C ARG A 15 10.26 15.07 24.64
N LYS A 16 10.98 13.99 24.98
CA LYS A 16 11.63 13.12 24.00
C LYS A 16 10.60 12.43 23.09
N GLU A 17 9.51 11.94 23.65
CA GLU A 17 8.44 11.31 22.87
C GLU A 17 7.74 12.30 21.93
N ALA A 18 7.52 13.54 22.37
CA ALA A 18 6.97 14.60 21.54
C ALA A 18 7.89 14.94 20.36
N ILE A 19 9.20 15.05 20.60
CA ILE A 19 10.20 15.28 19.53
C ILE A 19 10.17 14.13 18.52
N ARG A 20 10.23 12.88 19.00
CA ARG A 20 10.17 11.70 18.13
C ARG A 20 8.88 11.66 17.32
N THR A 21 7.74 11.97 17.93
CA THR A 21 6.45 12.02 17.24
C THR A 21 6.44 13.09 16.14
N ALA A 22 7.00 14.27 16.41
CA ALA A 22 7.13 15.33 15.41
C ALA A 22 8.07 14.93 14.24
N GLU A 23 9.18 14.27 14.54
CA GLU A 23 10.12 13.74 13.54
C GLU A 23 9.49 12.64 12.67
N LEU A 24 8.67 11.76 13.23
CA LEU A 24 7.94 10.74 12.45
C LEU A 24 6.88 11.40 11.56
N ARG A 25 6.16 12.38 12.09
CA ARG A 25 5.11 13.11 11.39
C ARG A 25 5.64 13.90 10.20
N SER A 26 6.81 14.52 10.32
CA SER A 26 7.45 15.30 9.26
C SER A 26 7.81 14.48 8.02
N GLN A 27 7.94 13.15 8.14
CA GLN A 27 8.26 12.27 7.02
C GLN A 27 7.09 12.06 6.04
N TRP A 28 5.85 12.21 6.50
CA TRP A 28 4.67 11.89 5.69
C TRP A 28 3.69 13.03 5.57
N GLU A 29 3.51 13.86 6.60
CA GLU A 29 2.48 14.90 6.61
C GLU A 29 2.65 15.92 5.48
N PRO A 30 3.85 16.49 5.23
CA PRO A 30 4.03 17.43 4.12
C PRO A 30 3.66 16.83 2.76
N MET A 31 4.00 15.54 2.60
CA MET A 31 3.72 14.78 1.38
C MET A 31 2.25 14.33 1.30
N ALA A 32 1.53 14.16 2.40
CA ALA A 32 0.10 13.86 2.38
C ALA A 32 -0.74 15.12 2.14
N LEU A 33 -0.32 16.26 2.68
CA LEU A 33 -1.04 17.54 2.55
C LEU A 33 -0.71 18.30 1.27
N CYS A 34 0.29 17.86 0.49
CA CYS A 34 0.75 18.59 -0.68
C CYS A 34 1.11 20.04 -0.31
N SER A 35 1.86 20.24 0.78
CA SER A 35 2.37 21.56 1.12
C SER A 35 3.17 22.04 -0.09
N ARG A 36 2.72 23.14 -0.72
CA ARG A 36 3.28 23.73 -1.94
C ARG A 36 4.76 24.05 -1.71
N SER A 37 5.65 23.06 -1.81
CA SER A 37 7.06 23.33 -2.06
C SER A 37 7.16 23.78 -3.50
N ASN A 38 8.08 24.72 -3.76
CA ASN A 38 8.21 25.60 -4.92
C ASN A 38 8.29 24.95 -6.33
N HIS A 39 7.94 23.69 -6.48
CA HIS A 39 7.81 23.05 -7.77
C HIS A 39 6.47 23.41 -8.40
N VAL A 40 6.54 23.93 -9.62
CA VAL A 40 5.44 24.31 -10.52
C VAL A 40 4.63 23.05 -10.89
N ALA A 41 3.92 22.48 -9.92
CA ALA A 41 3.01 21.39 -10.17
C ALA A 41 1.77 21.98 -10.83
N VAL A 42 1.47 21.54 -12.05
CA VAL A 42 0.22 21.83 -12.74
C VAL A 42 -0.94 21.64 -11.74
N PRO A 43 -1.79 22.65 -11.53
CA PRO A 43 -2.93 22.55 -10.64
C PRO A 43 -3.78 21.35 -11.04
N CYS A 44 -3.78 20.32 -10.21
CA CYS A 44 -4.72 19.24 -10.30
C CYS A 44 -6.05 19.72 -9.72
N GLU A 45 -7.19 19.32 -10.27
CA GLU A 45 -8.52 19.56 -9.68
C GLU A 45 -8.60 19.15 -8.18
N HIS A 46 -7.72 18.25 -7.73
CA HIS A 46 -7.65 17.82 -6.33
C HIS A 46 -7.00 18.84 -5.39
N ALA A 47 -6.20 19.78 -5.91
CA ALA A 47 -5.73 20.92 -5.14
C ALA A 47 -6.89 21.83 -4.72
N LEU A 48 -8.08 21.67 -5.32
CA LEU A 48 -9.30 22.37 -4.95
C LEU A 48 -10.07 21.68 -3.82
N THR A 49 -9.78 20.40 -3.54
CA THR A 49 -10.37 19.73 -2.37
C THR A 49 -9.63 20.17 -1.12
N VAL A 50 -10.36 20.64 -0.12
CA VAL A 50 -9.81 21.01 1.18
C VAL A 50 -9.00 19.82 1.73
N PRO A 51 -7.71 19.98 2.06
CA PRO A 51 -6.94 18.92 2.67
C PRO A 51 -7.63 18.41 3.95
N PRO A 52 -7.57 17.10 4.23
CA PRO A 52 -8.18 16.55 5.44
C PRO A 52 -7.59 17.26 6.66
N LYS A 53 -8.43 17.59 7.62
CA LYS A 53 -7.96 18.09 8.92
C LYS A 53 -7.29 16.93 9.65
N ILE A 54 -5.96 16.94 9.71
CA ILE A 54 -5.21 15.92 10.41
C ILE A 54 -5.17 16.30 11.90
N PRO A 55 -5.73 15.48 12.81
CA PRO A 55 -5.67 15.79 14.23
C PRO A 55 -4.22 15.73 14.73
N GLN A 56 -3.94 16.35 15.87
CA GLN A 56 -2.62 16.29 16.49
C GLN A 56 -2.28 14.86 16.94
N GLU A 57 -3.29 14.18 17.51
CA GLU A 57 -3.23 12.81 18.01
C GLU A 57 -4.42 12.01 17.49
N GLY A 58 -4.34 10.69 17.54
CA GLY A 58 -5.41 9.79 17.10
C GLY A 58 -4.86 8.51 16.50
N THR A 59 -5.68 7.46 16.43
CA THR A 59 -5.22 6.15 15.96
C THR A 59 -4.68 6.20 14.54
N ALA A 60 -5.30 6.99 13.64
CA ALA A 60 -4.79 7.18 12.29
C ALA A 60 -3.39 7.83 12.28
N VAL A 61 -3.16 8.85 13.10
CA VAL A 61 -1.87 9.55 13.21
C VAL A 61 -0.81 8.62 13.80
N SER A 62 -1.13 7.89 14.87
CA SER A 62 -0.22 6.90 15.47
C SER A 62 0.12 5.78 14.47
N PHE A 63 -0.85 5.35 13.67
CA PHE A 63 -0.65 4.38 12.60
C PHE A 63 0.31 4.91 11.51
N MET A 64 0.09 6.14 11.03
CA MET A 64 0.99 6.79 10.06
C MET A 64 2.40 6.98 10.62
N ASN A 65 2.54 7.44 11.87
CA ASN A 65 3.83 7.58 12.53
C ASN A 65 4.56 6.24 12.71
N HIS A 66 3.81 5.15 12.94
CA HIS A 66 4.39 3.83 13.00
C HIS A 66 4.92 3.38 11.64
N ILE A 67 4.17 3.57 10.56
CA ILE A 67 4.63 3.33 9.18
C ILE A 67 5.88 4.18 8.87
N ALA A 68 5.94 5.42 9.34
CA ALA A 68 7.13 6.26 9.21
C ALA A 68 8.33 5.66 9.96
N GLY A 69 8.11 5.20 11.20
CA GLY A 69 9.15 4.62 12.05
C GLY A 69 9.72 3.31 11.50
N GLU A 70 8.94 2.57 10.71
CA GLU A 70 9.38 1.38 10.00
C GLU A 70 10.17 1.72 8.71
N GLY A 71 10.19 2.99 8.28
CA GLY A 71 10.99 3.48 7.13
C GLY A 71 10.28 3.45 5.77
N PHE A 72 8.95 3.29 5.75
CA PHE A 72 8.22 3.12 4.49
C PHE A 72 8.25 4.39 3.62
N PHE A 73 8.09 5.56 4.25
CA PHE A 73 7.91 6.83 3.53
C PHE A 73 9.20 7.42 2.96
N ASN A 74 10.34 7.17 3.62
CA ASN A 74 11.65 7.64 3.20
C ASN A 74 12.44 6.59 2.40
N ARG A 75 11.81 5.46 2.04
CA ARG A 75 12.44 4.34 1.32
C ARG A 75 13.63 3.72 2.08
N ALA A 76 13.72 3.90 3.40
CA ALA A 76 14.78 3.31 4.20
C ALA A 76 14.56 1.81 4.44
N THR A 77 13.31 1.34 4.44
CA THR A 77 13.03 -0.09 4.56
C THR A 77 13.31 -0.81 3.25
N SER A 78 14.05 -1.91 3.33
CA SER A 78 14.15 -2.91 2.27
C SER A 78 13.49 -4.21 2.74
N PHE A 79 12.58 -4.74 1.94
CA PHE A 79 11.90 -5.98 2.26
C PHE A 79 12.54 -7.13 1.47
N PRO A 80 13.12 -8.15 2.13
CA PRO A 80 13.26 -9.44 1.48
C PRO A 80 11.86 -9.94 1.08
N ASN A 81 11.71 -10.47 -0.14
CA ASN A 81 10.40 -10.71 -0.78
C ASN A 81 9.38 -11.46 0.10
N GLU A 82 9.82 -12.31 1.02
CA GLU A 82 8.95 -13.19 1.82
C GLU A 82 8.35 -12.54 3.08
N GLN A 83 8.92 -11.44 3.61
CA GLN A 83 8.46 -10.88 4.89
C GLN A 83 7.36 -9.82 4.76
N MET A 84 7.14 -9.30 3.56
CA MET A 84 6.37 -8.08 3.38
C MET A 84 4.88 -8.21 3.71
N MET A 85 4.23 -9.32 3.33
CA MET A 85 2.83 -9.56 3.71
C MET A 85 2.68 -9.70 5.22
N SER A 86 3.63 -10.37 5.88
CA SER A 86 3.68 -10.46 7.34
C SER A 86 3.76 -9.08 7.98
N THR A 87 4.59 -8.18 7.42
CA THR A 87 4.65 -6.78 7.87
C THR A 87 3.30 -6.08 7.71
N CYS A 88 2.62 -6.22 6.56
CA CYS A 88 1.31 -5.61 6.34
C CYS A 88 0.26 -6.09 7.35
N PHE A 89 0.21 -7.40 7.62
CA PHE A 89 -0.68 -7.97 8.62
C PHE A 89 -0.34 -7.51 10.03
N SER A 90 0.95 -7.47 10.39
CA SER A 90 1.43 -6.99 11.68
C SER A 90 1.03 -5.52 11.91
N LEU A 91 1.19 -4.66 10.90
CA LEU A 91 0.75 -3.27 10.94
C LEU A 91 -0.75 -3.17 11.23
N SER A 92 -1.59 -3.94 10.52
CA SER A 92 -3.04 -3.94 10.76
C SER A 92 -3.39 -4.43 12.18
N ARG A 93 -2.70 -5.47 12.69
CA ARG A 93 -2.98 -6.07 14.00
C ARG A 93 -2.59 -5.16 15.16
N ARG A 94 -1.50 -4.39 15.03
CA ARG A 94 -1.00 -3.47 16.07
C ARG A 94 -1.93 -2.28 16.33
N PHE A 95 -2.80 -1.94 15.38
CA PHE A 95 -3.69 -0.79 15.47
C PHE A 95 -5.15 -1.23 15.32
N PRO A 96 -5.75 -1.86 16.35
CA PRO A 96 -7.13 -2.34 16.28
C PRO A 96 -8.12 -1.21 15.98
N GLY A 97 -7.85 0.02 16.44
CA GLY A 97 -8.71 1.18 16.18
C GLY A 97 -8.75 1.62 14.71
N VAL A 98 -7.88 1.14 13.80
CA VAL A 98 -8.09 1.34 12.34
C VAL A 98 -8.81 0.16 11.67
N ARG A 99 -9.11 -0.90 12.42
CA ARG A 99 -9.83 -2.10 11.94
C ARG A 99 -11.32 -2.07 12.24
N GLU A 100 -11.73 -1.42 13.32
CA GLU A 100 -13.12 -1.36 13.77
C GLU A 100 -14.07 -0.88 12.67
N LYS A 101 -15.23 -1.54 12.53
CA LYS A 101 -16.24 -1.21 11.51
C LYS A 101 -16.71 0.24 11.70
N ASP A 102 -16.95 0.95 10.59
CA ASP A 102 -17.42 2.35 10.59
C ASP A 102 -16.53 3.38 11.32
N ASN A 103 -15.21 3.18 11.26
CA ASN A 103 -14.26 4.04 11.95
C ASN A 103 -13.71 5.17 11.05
N GLU A 104 -13.96 6.43 11.44
CA GLU A 104 -13.42 7.64 10.81
C GLU A 104 -11.88 7.63 10.74
N GLN A 105 -11.21 7.04 11.73
CA GLN A 105 -9.74 6.88 11.74
C GLN A 105 -9.25 5.98 10.62
N ARG A 106 -10.01 4.93 10.26
CA ARG A 106 -9.67 4.09 9.11
C ARG A 106 -9.78 4.87 7.82
N ALA A 107 -10.89 5.60 7.65
CA ALA A 107 -11.11 6.43 6.46
C ALA A 107 -10.02 7.49 6.32
N LEU A 108 -9.67 8.16 7.43
CA LEU A 108 -8.58 9.13 7.48
C LEU A 108 -7.23 8.49 7.13
N ALA A 109 -6.88 7.33 7.69
CA ALA A 109 -5.64 6.63 7.38
C ALA A 109 -5.56 6.25 5.88
N ILE A 110 -6.64 5.75 5.30
CA ILE A 110 -6.73 5.44 3.86
C ILE A 110 -6.53 6.71 3.02
N ASP A 111 -7.22 7.81 3.35
CA ASP A 111 -7.10 9.08 2.61
C ASP A 111 -5.67 9.63 2.66
N LEU A 112 -5.05 9.64 3.85
CA LEU A 112 -3.66 10.09 4.03
C LEU A 112 -2.66 9.25 3.23
N LEU A 113 -2.79 7.93 3.24
CA LEU A 113 -1.93 7.04 2.45
C LEU A 113 -2.13 7.23 0.94
N LEU A 114 -3.36 7.39 0.48
CA LEU A 114 -3.67 7.63 -0.94
C LEU A 114 -3.09 8.98 -1.41
N ARG A 115 -3.26 10.04 -0.62
CA ARG A 115 -2.69 11.37 -0.92
C ARG A 115 -1.16 11.33 -0.93
N PHE A 116 -0.54 10.67 0.05
CA PHE A 116 0.90 10.47 0.09
C PHE A 116 1.38 9.77 -1.20
N LEU A 117 0.80 8.62 -1.54
CA LEU A 117 1.16 7.86 -2.75
C LEU A 117 0.96 8.67 -4.03
N ARG A 118 -0.14 9.42 -4.12
CA ARG A 118 -0.39 10.32 -5.27
C ARG A 118 0.73 11.33 -5.42
N ASN A 119 1.10 12.01 -4.35
CA ASN A 119 2.11 13.06 -4.39
C ASN A 119 3.50 12.51 -4.69
N VAL A 120 3.86 11.36 -4.08
CA VAL A 120 5.10 10.63 -4.41
C VAL A 120 5.12 10.23 -5.89
N PHE A 121 4.05 9.66 -6.42
CA PHE A 121 4.01 9.23 -7.82
C PHE A 121 4.15 10.38 -8.80
N VAL A 122 3.41 11.48 -8.58
CA VAL A 122 3.47 12.64 -9.46
C VAL A 122 4.84 13.31 -9.39
N ARG A 123 5.37 13.51 -8.18
CA ARG A 123 6.69 14.13 -7.97
C ARG A 123 7.80 13.29 -8.58
N ASP A 124 7.85 12.00 -8.25
CA ASP A 124 8.95 11.13 -8.66
C ASP A 124 8.89 10.88 -10.17
N ALA A 125 7.70 10.74 -10.77
CA ALA A 125 7.58 10.64 -12.23
C ALA A 125 8.04 11.92 -12.94
N ALA A 126 7.81 13.10 -12.35
CA ALA A 126 8.28 14.37 -12.89
C ALA A 126 9.80 14.52 -12.76
N MET A 127 10.40 14.09 -11.65
CA MET A 127 11.85 14.18 -11.41
C MET A 127 12.65 13.14 -12.19
N GLU A 128 12.17 11.89 -12.22
CA GLU A 128 12.92 10.75 -12.78
C GLU A 128 12.58 10.48 -14.26
N GLY A 129 11.49 11.06 -14.78
CA GLY A 129 11.07 10.92 -16.17
C GLY A 129 10.85 9.45 -16.58
N GLU A 130 11.58 8.99 -17.60
CA GLU A 130 11.48 7.61 -18.09
C GLU A 130 11.93 6.56 -17.06
N LEU A 131 12.90 6.89 -16.22
CA LEU A 131 13.45 5.94 -15.25
C LEU A 131 12.40 5.48 -14.24
N TRP A 132 11.46 6.37 -13.88
CA TRP A 132 10.37 6.08 -12.95
C TRP A 132 9.61 4.82 -13.30
N PHE A 133 9.32 4.60 -14.60
CA PHE A 133 8.53 3.48 -15.09
C PHE A 133 9.23 2.13 -14.90
N HIS A 134 10.57 2.11 -14.90
CA HIS A 134 11.36 0.89 -14.80
C HIS A 134 11.76 0.55 -13.35
N GLN A 135 11.57 1.48 -12.41
CA GLN A 135 11.81 1.24 -10.99
C GLN A 135 10.86 0.19 -10.41
N ARG A 136 11.35 -0.53 -9.39
CA ARG A 136 10.51 -1.44 -8.60
C ARG A 136 9.70 -0.62 -7.59
N PRO A 137 8.37 -0.80 -7.51
CA PRO A 137 7.51 0.00 -6.64
C PRO A 137 7.53 -0.49 -5.17
N GLN A 138 8.71 -0.79 -4.62
CA GLN A 138 8.89 -1.56 -3.37
C GLN A 138 7.94 -1.12 -2.24
N ASN A 139 8.20 0.04 -1.63
CA ASN A 139 7.42 0.52 -0.49
C ASN A 139 6.03 0.97 -0.93
N GLU A 140 5.87 1.47 -2.14
CA GLU A 140 4.60 1.97 -2.63
C GLU A 140 3.58 0.85 -2.86
N ALA A 141 4.06 -0.33 -3.27
CA ALA A 141 3.25 -1.54 -3.32
C ALA A 141 2.80 -1.98 -1.92
N VAL A 142 3.67 -1.88 -0.90
CA VAL A 142 3.27 -2.14 0.49
C VAL A 142 2.19 -1.20 0.95
N LEU A 143 2.36 0.10 0.74
CA LEU A 143 1.36 1.08 1.15
C LEU A 143 0.02 0.82 0.45
N CYS A 144 0.04 0.39 -0.82
CA CYS A 144 -1.17 -0.04 -1.54
C CYS A 144 -1.81 -1.30 -0.91
N ILE A 145 -1.01 -2.28 -0.48
CA ILE A 145 -1.50 -3.47 0.23
C ILE A 145 -2.12 -3.09 1.56
N VAL A 146 -1.49 -2.18 2.31
CA VAL A 146 -2.01 -1.66 3.57
C VAL A 146 -3.34 -0.95 3.36
N ILE A 147 -3.47 -0.09 2.35
CA ILE A 147 -4.76 0.53 1.98
C ILE A 147 -5.83 -0.54 1.73
N TYR A 148 -5.49 -1.54 0.91
CA TYR A 148 -6.44 -2.60 0.57
C TYR A 148 -6.84 -3.45 1.78
N LEU A 149 -5.91 -3.73 2.69
CA LEU A 149 -6.18 -4.41 3.95
C LEU A 149 -7.16 -3.63 4.83
N LEU A 150 -6.97 -2.32 4.94
CA LEU A 150 -7.89 -1.47 5.69
C LEU A 150 -9.28 -1.49 5.06
N GLU A 151 -9.40 -1.37 3.73
CA GLU A 151 -10.68 -1.50 3.00
C GLU A 151 -11.37 -2.84 3.27
N LEU A 152 -10.60 -3.94 3.23
CA LEU A 152 -11.11 -5.28 3.50
C LEU A 152 -11.61 -5.41 4.94
N HIS A 153 -10.91 -4.84 5.93
CA HIS A 153 -11.38 -4.82 7.32
C HIS A 153 -12.68 -4.02 7.51
N GLY A 154 -12.90 -2.98 6.70
CA GLY A 154 -14.19 -2.27 6.69
C GLY A 154 -15.33 -3.07 6.06
N THR A 155 -15.02 -4.07 5.24
CA THR A 155 -16.00 -4.82 4.44
C THR A 155 -16.29 -6.21 5.02
N PHE A 156 -15.27 -6.91 5.52
CA PHE A 156 -15.35 -8.30 5.96
C PHE A 156 -14.95 -8.43 7.43
N SER A 157 -15.79 -9.14 8.20
CA SER A 157 -15.49 -9.50 9.59
C SER A 157 -14.55 -10.72 9.69
N ALA A 158 -14.70 -11.69 8.78
CA ALA A 158 -13.92 -12.91 8.78
C ALA A 158 -12.45 -12.64 8.41
N LEU A 159 -11.54 -12.77 9.39
CA LEU A 159 -10.12 -12.52 9.20
C LEU A 159 -9.50 -13.40 8.09
N ALA A 160 -9.92 -14.67 8.01
CA ALA A 160 -9.46 -15.59 6.96
C ALA A 160 -9.76 -15.05 5.54
N VAL A 161 -10.93 -14.43 5.34
CA VAL A 161 -11.29 -13.82 4.04
C VAL A 161 -10.41 -12.61 3.76
N VAL A 162 -10.17 -11.75 4.76
CA VAL A 162 -9.30 -10.58 4.65
C VAL A 162 -7.87 -11.01 4.28
N GLU A 163 -7.29 -11.96 5.02
CA GLU A 163 -5.93 -12.45 4.79
C GLU A 163 -5.76 -13.06 3.40
N ARG A 164 -6.73 -13.84 2.96
CA ARG A 164 -6.67 -14.49 1.65
C ARG A 164 -6.81 -13.46 0.52
N ARG A 165 -7.80 -12.57 0.59
CA ARG A 165 -8.01 -11.52 -0.43
C ARG A 165 -6.83 -10.55 -0.50
N SER A 166 -6.26 -10.15 0.64
CA SER A 166 -5.11 -9.25 0.67
C SER A 166 -3.86 -9.92 0.13
N THR A 167 -3.65 -11.21 0.38
CA THR A 167 -2.56 -11.99 -0.22
C THR A 167 -2.67 -12.01 -1.74
N VAL A 168 -3.89 -12.18 -2.27
CA VAL A 168 -4.14 -12.12 -3.72
C VAL A 168 -3.78 -10.77 -4.32
N MET A 169 -4.23 -9.69 -3.70
CA MET A 169 -3.90 -8.33 -4.15
C MET A 169 -2.41 -8.01 -3.98
N GLY A 170 -1.83 -8.43 -2.87
CA GLY A 170 -0.41 -8.23 -2.57
C GLY A 170 0.48 -8.89 -3.59
N ALA A 171 0.21 -10.14 -3.96
CA ALA A 171 0.92 -10.79 -5.05
C ALA A 171 0.83 -10.00 -6.37
N LYS A 172 -0.35 -9.45 -6.72
CA LYS A 172 -0.53 -8.63 -7.93
C LYS A 172 0.29 -7.35 -7.90
N LEU A 173 0.29 -6.63 -6.77
CA LEU A 173 1.03 -5.37 -6.63
C LEU A 173 2.54 -5.60 -6.55
N MET A 174 2.97 -6.63 -5.84
CA MET A 174 4.39 -6.96 -5.63
C MET A 174 5.07 -7.55 -6.84
N CYS A 175 4.36 -8.42 -7.56
CA CYS A 175 4.87 -9.05 -8.77
C CYS A 175 4.59 -8.21 -10.02
N GLY A 176 3.81 -7.15 -9.89
CA GLY A 176 3.52 -6.20 -10.94
C GLY A 176 4.63 -5.19 -11.17
N ASN A 177 4.32 -4.18 -11.98
CA ASN A 177 5.19 -3.03 -12.22
C ASN A 177 4.50 -1.72 -11.83
N ARG A 178 5.15 -0.57 -12.09
CA ARG A 178 4.62 0.76 -11.76
C ARG A 178 3.23 1.02 -12.35
N ARG A 179 2.89 0.40 -13.50
CA ARG A 179 1.56 0.45 -14.10
C ARG A 179 0.48 -0.10 -13.16
N ASP A 180 0.74 -1.21 -12.50
CA ASP A 180 -0.24 -1.90 -11.64
C ASP A 180 -0.51 -1.08 -10.36
N VAL A 181 0.54 -0.51 -9.77
CA VAL A 181 0.42 0.32 -8.58
C VAL A 181 -0.21 1.68 -8.92
N ALA A 182 0.18 2.31 -10.04
CA ALA A 182 -0.49 3.52 -10.53
C ALA A 182 -1.98 3.29 -10.82
N LYS A 183 -2.33 2.16 -11.45
CA LYS A 183 -3.73 1.75 -11.68
C LYS A 183 -4.48 1.61 -10.36
N PHE A 184 -3.85 1.01 -9.34
CA PHE A 184 -4.46 0.82 -8.03
C PHE A 184 -4.82 2.15 -7.36
N VAL A 185 -3.88 3.09 -7.32
CA VAL A 185 -4.07 4.41 -6.69
C VAL A 185 -5.06 5.26 -7.51
N ALA A 186 -4.92 5.30 -8.83
CA ALA A 186 -5.80 6.09 -9.72
C ALA A 186 -7.28 5.70 -9.63
N LYS A 187 -7.59 4.44 -9.27
CA LYS A 187 -8.96 3.97 -9.07
C LYS A 187 -9.58 4.43 -7.76
N ARG A 188 -8.78 4.69 -6.73
CA ARG A 188 -9.22 5.08 -5.39
C ARG A 188 -9.20 6.59 -5.19
N LEU A 189 -8.27 7.26 -5.87
CA LEU A 189 -8.14 8.70 -5.86
C LEU A 189 -8.25 9.22 -7.31
N PRO A 190 -9.48 9.48 -7.80
CA PRO A 190 -9.73 9.73 -9.22
C PRO A 190 -9.29 11.14 -9.63
N CYS A 191 -7.99 11.35 -9.80
CA CYS A 191 -7.43 12.63 -10.27
C CYS A 191 -6.86 12.56 -11.70
N THR A 192 -6.89 13.70 -12.41
CA THR A 192 -6.33 13.81 -13.76
C THR A 192 -4.84 13.46 -13.79
N CYS A 193 -4.05 13.89 -12.79
CA CYS A 193 -2.62 13.55 -12.71
C CYS A 193 -2.37 12.04 -12.66
N LEU A 194 -3.11 11.31 -11.81
CA LEU A 194 -2.94 9.85 -11.69
C LEU A 194 -3.52 9.12 -12.90
N LYS A 195 -4.61 9.62 -13.49
CA LYS A 195 -5.16 9.08 -14.74
C LYS A 195 -4.14 9.18 -15.88
N GLU A 196 -3.53 10.34 -16.07
CA GLU A 196 -2.50 10.55 -17.09
C GLU A 196 -1.23 9.77 -16.79
N LEU A 197 -0.78 9.72 -15.52
CA LEU A 197 0.37 8.91 -15.14
C LEU A 197 0.13 7.41 -15.40
N HIS A 198 -1.05 6.90 -15.06
CA HIS A 198 -1.44 5.52 -15.37
C HIS A 198 -1.55 5.29 -16.89
N ARG A 199 -2.07 6.26 -17.66
CA ARG A 199 -2.11 6.19 -19.14
C ARG A 199 -0.70 6.15 -19.73
N ALA A 200 0.21 6.98 -19.25
CA ALA A 200 1.62 6.97 -19.65
C ALA A 200 2.28 5.62 -19.30
N ALA A 201 2.09 5.14 -18.07
CA ALA A 201 2.62 3.84 -17.64
C ALA A 201 2.07 2.69 -18.48
N ARG A 202 0.80 2.74 -18.88
CA ARG A 202 0.19 1.75 -19.79
C ARG A 202 0.83 1.72 -21.18
N LYS A 203 1.22 2.88 -21.72
CA LYS A 203 1.86 2.99 -23.04
C LYS A 203 3.29 2.45 -23.00
N LYS A 204 4.01 2.74 -21.92
CA LYS A 204 5.44 2.41 -21.77
C LYS A 204 5.70 1.00 -21.24
N LEU A 205 4.81 0.48 -20.40
CA LEU A 205 5.00 -0.79 -19.71
C LEU A 205 3.97 -1.82 -20.17
N ALA A 206 4.48 -2.93 -20.71
CA ALA A 206 3.70 -4.14 -20.87
C ALA A 206 3.18 -4.63 -19.51
N LYS A 207 2.07 -5.39 -19.51
CA LYS A 207 1.63 -6.10 -18.30
C LYS A 207 2.68 -7.16 -18.01
N SER A 208 3.35 -7.08 -16.87
CA SER A 208 4.35 -8.07 -16.45
C SER A 208 3.90 -8.76 -15.18
N GLY A 209 4.26 -10.03 -15.02
CA GLY A 209 4.20 -10.73 -13.75
C GLY A 209 5.58 -11.26 -13.35
N LYS A 210 5.89 -11.22 -12.06
CA LYS A 210 7.01 -11.95 -11.47
C LYS A 210 6.54 -13.33 -11.02
N ARG A 211 7.38 -14.33 -11.26
CA ARG A 211 7.09 -15.74 -10.95
C ARG A 211 7.52 -16.07 -9.53
N LEU A 212 6.71 -16.85 -8.80
CA LEU A 212 7.14 -17.41 -7.51
C LEU A 212 8.24 -18.47 -7.70
N CYS A 213 8.11 -19.36 -8.68
CA CYS A 213 9.01 -20.51 -8.83
C CYS A 213 10.45 -20.17 -9.25
N CYS A 214 10.66 -19.17 -10.10
CA CYS A 214 11.99 -18.86 -10.63
C CYS A 214 12.33 -17.37 -10.68
N GLN A 215 11.50 -16.52 -10.05
CA GLN A 215 11.73 -15.10 -9.80
C GLN A 215 11.97 -14.18 -11.02
N LYS A 216 12.04 -14.72 -12.23
CA LYS A 216 12.16 -13.97 -13.49
C LYS A 216 10.81 -13.30 -13.85
N ARG A 217 10.88 -12.19 -14.60
CA ARG A 217 9.70 -11.42 -15.07
C ARG A 217 9.29 -11.85 -16.48
N PHE A 218 7.98 -12.00 -16.69
CA PHE A 218 7.40 -12.45 -17.95
C PHE A 218 6.28 -11.50 -18.38
N PRO A 219 6.07 -11.32 -19.69
CA PRO A 219 4.81 -10.79 -20.20
C PRO A 219 3.65 -11.58 -19.61
N LYS A 220 2.62 -10.88 -19.14
CA LYS A 220 1.46 -11.53 -18.50
C LYS A 220 0.73 -12.50 -19.44
N SER A 221 0.84 -12.30 -20.76
CA SER A 221 0.32 -13.19 -21.80
C SER A 221 0.99 -14.56 -21.85
N GLU A 222 2.21 -14.68 -21.35
CA GLU A 222 2.99 -15.94 -21.32
C GLU A 222 2.82 -16.70 -20.00
N LEU A 223 2.03 -16.16 -19.07
CA LEU A 223 1.83 -16.74 -17.75
C LEU A 223 0.55 -17.57 -17.70
N PHE A 224 0.67 -18.78 -17.17
CA PHE A 224 -0.44 -19.68 -16.91
C PHE A 224 -1.03 -19.38 -15.53
N VAL A 225 -2.32 -19.09 -15.50
CA VAL A 225 -3.06 -18.94 -14.24
C VAL A 225 -3.72 -20.29 -13.93
N CYS A 226 -3.63 -20.73 -12.67
CA CYS A 226 -4.35 -21.93 -12.24
C CYS A 226 -5.85 -21.73 -12.46
N THR A 227 -6.48 -22.58 -13.26
CA THR A 227 -7.91 -22.50 -13.60
C THR A 227 -8.83 -22.74 -12.40
N GLY A 228 -8.36 -23.49 -11.39
CA GLY A 228 -9.14 -23.78 -10.19
C GLY A 228 -9.29 -22.59 -9.25
N CYS A 229 -8.20 -21.88 -8.98
CA CYS A 229 -8.21 -20.73 -8.06
C CYS A 229 -8.13 -19.36 -8.75
N ASN A 230 -7.88 -19.31 -10.06
CA ASN A 230 -7.63 -18.10 -10.85
C ASN A 230 -6.64 -17.10 -10.20
N TYR A 231 -5.74 -17.62 -9.36
CA TYR A 231 -4.85 -16.84 -8.52
C TYR A 231 -3.39 -17.17 -8.73
N SER A 232 -2.99 -18.43 -8.51
CA SER A 232 -1.60 -18.83 -8.65
C SER A 232 -1.15 -18.70 -10.10
N VAL A 233 0.01 -18.08 -10.30
CA VAL A 233 0.57 -17.78 -11.62
C VAL A 233 1.87 -18.55 -11.82
N TYR A 234 1.94 -19.31 -12.91
CA TYR A 234 3.04 -20.19 -13.28
C TYR A 234 3.55 -19.85 -14.69
N CYS A 235 4.80 -20.16 -14.99
CA CYS A 235 5.30 -20.01 -16.37
C CYS A 235 5.00 -21.17 -17.27
N LEU A 236 4.89 -22.37 -16.70
CA LEU A 236 4.73 -23.62 -17.42
C LEU A 236 3.90 -24.54 -16.53
N LYS A 237 3.26 -25.51 -17.17
CA LYS A 237 2.52 -26.57 -16.46
C LYS A 237 3.43 -27.33 -15.48
N ASP A 238 4.71 -27.48 -15.78
CA ASP A 238 5.64 -28.19 -14.89
C ASP A 238 5.89 -27.45 -13.58
N CYS A 239 5.97 -26.12 -13.61
CA CYS A 239 6.05 -25.34 -12.37
C CYS A 239 4.76 -25.44 -11.55
N GLN A 240 3.60 -25.50 -12.20
CA GLN A 240 2.33 -25.74 -11.51
C GLN A 240 2.30 -27.13 -10.87
N ARG A 241 2.77 -28.17 -11.58
CA ARG A 241 2.86 -29.54 -11.05
C ARG A 241 3.82 -29.64 -9.87
N ALA A 242 4.98 -28.99 -9.97
CA ALA A 242 5.97 -28.97 -8.89
C ALA A 242 5.43 -28.30 -7.62
N ASP A 243 4.67 -27.20 -7.76
CA ASP A 243 4.02 -26.50 -6.65
C ASP A 243 2.73 -27.17 -6.16
N TRP A 244 2.21 -28.19 -6.88
CA TRP A 244 0.86 -28.72 -6.64
C TRP A 244 0.66 -29.27 -5.22
N SER A 245 1.67 -29.92 -4.64
CA SER A 245 1.61 -30.48 -3.28
C SER A 245 1.31 -29.41 -2.22
N ASN A 246 1.83 -28.19 -2.43
CA ASN A 246 1.56 -27.03 -1.59
C ASN A 246 0.27 -26.33 -2.05
N HIS A 247 0.14 -26.07 -3.35
CA HIS A 247 -0.96 -25.32 -3.93
C HIS A 247 -2.33 -25.95 -3.66
N LYS A 248 -2.45 -27.27 -3.74
CA LYS A 248 -3.72 -27.99 -3.56
C LYS A 248 -4.38 -27.72 -2.20
N LYS A 249 -3.60 -27.34 -1.18
CA LYS A 249 -4.12 -27.00 0.16
C LYS A 249 -5.01 -25.75 0.13
N PHE A 250 -4.87 -24.90 -0.88
CA PHE A 250 -5.59 -23.64 -1.01
C PHE A 250 -6.25 -23.42 -2.39
N CYS A 251 -6.11 -24.36 -3.32
CA CYS A 251 -6.79 -24.34 -4.62
C CYS A 251 -8.32 -24.56 -4.44
N ASN A 252 -9.15 -24.02 -5.35
CA ASN A 252 -10.62 -24.15 -5.37
C ASN A 252 -11.38 -23.62 -4.15
N ASN A 253 -10.80 -22.75 -3.33
CA ASN A 253 -11.53 -22.20 -2.20
C ASN A 253 -12.57 -21.17 -2.67
N LEU A 254 -13.86 -21.54 -2.66
CA LEU A 254 -14.98 -20.80 -3.25
C LEU A 254 -15.12 -19.36 -2.73
N GLU A 255 -14.70 -19.09 -1.48
CA GLU A 255 -14.70 -17.74 -0.91
C GLU A 255 -13.84 -16.73 -1.69
N LEU A 256 -12.83 -17.21 -2.44
CA LEU A 256 -11.99 -16.39 -3.32
C LEU A 256 -12.65 -16.07 -4.67
N MET A 257 -13.62 -16.88 -5.10
CA MET A 257 -14.27 -16.77 -6.41
C MET A 257 -15.55 -15.93 -6.38
N SER A 258 -16.04 -15.53 -5.19
CA SER A 258 -17.17 -14.61 -5.08
C SER A 258 -16.85 -13.31 -5.85
N ARG A 259 -17.72 -12.98 -6.79
CA ARG A 259 -17.63 -11.81 -7.69
C ARG A 259 -17.84 -10.48 -6.97
N ASP A 260 -18.02 -10.48 -5.65
CA ASP A 260 -18.21 -9.29 -4.81
C ASP A 260 -16.91 -8.49 -4.61
N LEU A 261 -16.00 -8.56 -5.57
CA LEU A 261 -15.00 -7.52 -5.74
C LEU A 261 -15.75 -6.25 -6.16
N PRO A 262 -15.40 -5.06 -5.61
CA PRO A 262 -15.94 -3.81 -6.11
C PRO A 262 -15.84 -3.80 -7.63
N LYS A 263 -16.95 -3.52 -8.33
CA LYS A 263 -17.14 -3.67 -9.80
C LYS A 263 -16.04 -3.01 -10.66
N GLY A 264 -15.14 -2.24 -10.06
CA GLY A 264 -13.93 -1.71 -10.69
C GLY A 264 -12.73 -2.66 -10.78
N LEU A 265 -12.71 -3.88 -10.22
CA LEU A 265 -11.52 -4.77 -10.24
C LEU A 265 -11.49 -5.85 -11.33
N HIS A 266 -12.48 -5.87 -12.22
CA HIS A 266 -12.49 -6.78 -13.37
C HIS A 266 -11.32 -6.48 -14.33
N LEU A 267 -10.76 -7.57 -14.89
CA LEU A 267 -9.47 -7.67 -15.57
C LEU A 267 -9.35 -6.83 -16.84
#